data_AF-A0A958QED2-F1
#
_entry.id   AF-A0A958QED2-F1
#
_cell.length_a   1.000
_cell.length_b   1.000
_cell.length_c   1.000
_cell.angle_alpha   90.00
_cell.angle_beta   90.00
_cell.angle_gamma   90.00
#
_symmetry.space_group_name_H-M   'P 1'
#
loop_
_entity.id
_entity.type
_entity.pdbx_description
1 polymer ?
#
loop_
_entity_poly.entity_id
_entity_poly.type
_entity_poly.pdbx_seq_one_letter_code
_entity_poly.pdbx_strand_id
1 'polypeptide(L)'
;MPLRRPRMYWACTHVTLRMTEVPLLSEAGFEVVPEEVNIEALNYKESLDYDNPSSPFYPNWEDGCALGISERIFARRSRLSQRRGVFSEEEQLFFNANFDVIYLATDLSTAITIASWFKGTVIYRYFGTFGNLRPLSEILEPFDDLPPNLLFVPIFQTLLELPGVERFARTITLHGTVDSKNFKNQWSITSTADSVSTVIGNIGVFDDATREAQTLSESQVASNLKIFGKNQLSEVPDSIRLKTMIVGMLPRDEFMRQWLKSRLFIYWHRSNYHMHYTPLEAICAGMPILFSEENPLFRENLSLGLSREDLNELGACVDIEELEERVKILLEDSDKLLGLARAQKKLLTPFSRSNVLEEASALLKNVNVSRTDSGKSISPAMAAKALVPCAAVAEDFYKLRAGIAEKKGVELYLADFAASANFELRGPKPFEKILGEKHPQVALDPGEDYLRIIMGRPGESLAVSGLFQLKCAVFSLRRGVLEVIVEQWKNNKIIDHTAYYPRYGGAFNSVESFDLNIPENVDALGIHIKNLGQYRVFVKKLKFNKS
;
A
#
# COMPACT_ATOMS: atom_id res chain seq x y z
N MET A 1 12.70 9.40 -38.04
CA MET A 1 12.25 9.70 -36.66
C MET A 1 13.02 8.79 -35.71
N PRO A 2 13.49 9.27 -34.56
CA PRO A 2 14.10 8.40 -33.56
C PRO A 2 13.11 7.30 -33.16
N LEU A 3 13.59 6.07 -32.97
CA LEU A 3 12.76 4.96 -32.55
C LEU A 3 12.18 5.27 -31.17
N ARG A 4 10.86 5.12 -31.01
CA ARG A 4 10.21 5.27 -29.70
C ARG A 4 10.76 4.21 -28.74
N ARG A 5 11.01 4.60 -27.49
CA ARG A 5 11.35 3.67 -26.41
C ARG A 5 10.18 2.70 -26.19
N PRO A 6 10.44 1.41 -25.88
CA PRO A 6 9.37 0.49 -25.48
C PRO A 6 8.65 1.03 -24.24
N ARG A 7 7.33 1.15 -24.33
CA ARG A 7 6.50 1.67 -23.25
C ARG A 7 5.97 0.53 -22.39
N MET A 8 6.24 0.61 -21.09
CA MET A 8 5.82 -0.34 -20.08
C MET A 8 4.70 0.25 -19.23
N TYR A 9 3.58 -0.45 -19.15
CA TYR A 9 2.59 -0.22 -18.10
C TYR A 9 2.99 -1.01 -16.85
N TRP A 10 3.27 -0.32 -15.75
CA TRP A 10 3.79 -0.93 -14.52
C TRP A 10 2.66 -1.11 -13.51
N ALA A 11 2.07 -2.32 -13.49
CA ALA A 11 0.93 -2.70 -12.67
C ALA A 11 1.40 -3.35 -11.36
N CYS A 12 1.86 -2.52 -10.43
CA CYS A 12 2.25 -2.92 -9.09
C CYS A 12 1.95 -1.77 -8.11
N THR A 13 1.54 -2.10 -6.89
CA THR A 13 1.17 -1.12 -5.84
C THR A 13 2.24 -0.98 -4.76
N HIS A 14 3.31 -1.77 -4.83
CA HIS A 14 4.32 -1.83 -3.78
C HIS A 14 5.26 -0.62 -3.83
N VAL A 15 5.20 0.23 -2.79
CA VAL A 15 5.88 1.54 -2.75
C VAL A 15 7.39 1.43 -2.95
N THR A 16 8.06 0.54 -2.21
CA THR A 16 9.51 0.36 -2.32
C THR A 16 9.91 -0.08 -3.72
N LEU A 17 9.13 -0.97 -4.34
CA LEU A 17 9.39 -1.47 -5.70
C LEU A 17 9.20 -0.37 -6.73
N ARG A 18 8.15 0.46 -6.57
CA ARG A 18 7.93 1.59 -7.45
C ARG A 18 9.10 2.57 -7.40
N MET A 19 9.56 2.89 -6.19
CA MET A 19 10.69 3.80 -5.97
C MET A 19 11.99 3.27 -6.59
N THR A 20 12.21 1.95 -6.60
CA THR A 20 13.48 1.37 -7.04
C THR A 20 13.46 0.90 -8.48
N GLU A 21 12.44 0.16 -8.91
CA GLU A 21 12.35 -0.41 -10.24
C GLU A 21 11.92 0.60 -11.31
N VAL A 22 11.02 1.55 -11.03
CA VAL A 22 10.57 2.51 -12.07
C VAL A 22 11.74 3.37 -12.59
N PRO A 23 12.57 3.99 -11.73
CA PRO A 23 13.76 4.71 -12.21
C PRO A 23 14.77 3.79 -12.88
N LEU A 24 14.96 2.56 -12.38
CA LEU A 24 15.88 1.58 -12.95
C LEU A 24 15.47 1.17 -14.37
N LEU A 25 14.20 0.82 -14.57
CA LEU A 25 13.64 0.45 -15.87
C LEU A 25 13.68 1.64 -16.84
N SER A 26 13.43 2.85 -16.35
CA SER A 26 13.55 4.08 -17.16
C SER A 26 15.00 4.30 -17.63
N GLU A 27 15.97 4.09 -16.74
CA GLU A 27 17.40 4.15 -17.06
C GLU A 27 17.82 3.06 -18.04
N ALA A 28 17.27 1.85 -17.92
CA ALA A 28 17.50 0.75 -18.86
C ALA A 28 16.97 1.03 -20.27
N GLY A 29 16.09 2.02 -20.44
CA GLY A 29 15.57 2.48 -21.73
C GLY A 29 14.07 2.29 -21.94
N PHE A 30 13.32 1.85 -20.93
CA PHE A 30 11.86 1.83 -20.98
C PHE A 30 11.26 3.23 -20.81
N GLU A 31 10.08 3.44 -21.37
CA GLU A 31 9.18 4.50 -20.94
C GLU A 31 8.14 3.89 -19.98
N VAL A 32 8.23 4.19 -18.68
CA VAL A 32 7.44 3.49 -17.65
C VAL A 32 6.26 4.35 -17.19
N VAL A 33 5.05 3.77 -17.21
CA VAL A 33 3.82 4.40 -16.71
C VAL A 33 3.25 3.54 -15.57
N PRO A 34 3.42 3.95 -14.30
CA PRO A 34 2.91 3.20 -13.16
C PRO A 34 1.39 3.37 -12.99
N GLU A 35 0.73 2.28 -12.64
CA GLU A 35 -0.69 2.26 -12.26
C GLU A 35 -0.99 3.24 -11.09
N GLU A 36 -2.23 3.71 -11.01
CA GLU A 36 -2.73 4.42 -9.82
C GLU A 36 -2.86 3.45 -8.63
N VAL A 37 -2.44 3.89 -7.44
CA VAL A 37 -2.39 2.97 -6.29
C VAL A 37 -3.76 2.46 -5.85
N ASN A 38 -3.80 1.20 -5.41
CA ASN A 38 -4.86 0.74 -4.53
C ASN A 38 -4.61 1.32 -3.12
N ILE A 39 -5.39 2.32 -2.74
CA ILE A 39 -5.29 2.98 -1.43
C ILE A 39 -5.49 2.01 -0.25
N GLU A 40 -6.21 0.90 -0.46
CA GLU A 40 -6.43 -0.12 0.57
C GLU A 40 -5.18 -0.96 0.85
N ALA A 41 -4.24 -1.00 -0.09
CA ALA A 41 -2.98 -1.73 0.06
C ALA A 41 -1.90 -0.93 0.81
N LEU A 42 -2.15 0.36 1.08
CA LEU A 42 -1.20 1.29 1.68
C LEU A 42 -1.67 1.78 3.05
N ASN A 43 -0.73 2.16 3.91
CA ASN A 43 -1.10 2.95 5.08
C ASN A 43 -1.51 4.37 4.66
N TYR A 44 -2.16 5.11 5.57
CA TYR A 44 -2.67 6.44 5.28
C TYR A 44 -1.60 7.39 4.71
N LYS A 45 -0.40 7.45 5.32
CA LYS A 45 0.68 8.33 4.85
C LYS A 45 1.21 7.88 3.49
N GLU A 46 1.46 6.59 3.32
CA GLU A 46 1.88 6.00 2.04
C GLU A 46 0.89 6.36 0.91
N SER A 47 -0.41 6.31 1.19
CA SER A 47 -1.45 6.65 0.20
C SER A 47 -1.42 8.13 -0.23
N LEU A 48 -1.14 9.04 0.71
CA LEU A 48 -1.01 10.47 0.42
C LEU A 48 0.25 10.79 -0.38
N ASP A 49 1.35 10.11 -0.06
CA ASP A 49 2.65 10.38 -0.66
C ASP A 49 2.87 9.64 -1.98
N TYR A 50 2.07 8.62 -2.30
CA TYR A 50 2.26 7.78 -3.48
C TYR A 50 2.30 8.62 -4.76
N ASP A 51 1.32 9.46 -5.01
CA ASP A 51 1.25 10.27 -6.23
C ASP A 51 1.63 11.73 -6.05
N ASN A 52 2.29 12.06 -4.93
CA ASN A 52 2.79 13.39 -4.66
C ASN A 52 4.16 13.60 -5.33
N PRO A 53 4.30 14.46 -6.36
CA PRO A 53 5.58 14.71 -7.02
C PRO A 53 6.63 15.37 -6.11
N SER A 54 6.20 15.95 -4.98
CA SER A 54 7.11 16.50 -3.97
C SER A 54 7.61 15.44 -2.98
N SER A 55 7.08 14.22 -3.03
CA SER A 55 7.56 13.13 -2.20
C SER A 55 8.96 12.71 -2.65
N PRO A 56 9.92 12.51 -1.72
CA PRO A 56 11.25 11.99 -2.07
C PRO A 56 11.19 10.57 -2.66
N PHE A 57 10.05 9.90 -2.55
CA PHE A 57 9.82 8.55 -3.06
C PHE A 57 9.09 8.53 -4.42
N TYR A 58 8.79 9.69 -5.00
CA TYR A 58 8.17 9.79 -6.31
C TYR A 58 9.21 9.56 -7.42
N PRO A 59 9.02 8.58 -8.33
CA PRO A 59 10.08 8.17 -9.26
C PRO A 59 10.26 9.07 -10.49
N ASN A 60 9.64 10.27 -10.54
CA ASN A 60 9.70 11.22 -11.67
C ASN A 60 9.46 10.60 -13.05
N TRP A 61 8.58 9.60 -13.12
CA TRP A 61 8.30 8.83 -14.35
C TRP A 61 7.67 9.69 -15.47
N GLU A 62 7.08 10.83 -15.12
CA GLU A 62 6.44 11.74 -16.07
C GLU A 62 7.42 12.44 -17.02
N ASP A 63 8.64 12.73 -16.56
CA ASP A 63 9.65 13.47 -17.32
C ASP A 63 10.08 12.74 -18.62
N GLY A 64 9.91 11.42 -18.65
CA GLY A 64 10.25 10.57 -19.79
C GLY A 64 9.06 10.13 -20.64
N CYS A 65 7.83 10.50 -20.27
CA CYS A 65 6.62 9.93 -20.85
C CYS A 65 6.12 10.74 -22.06
N ALA A 66 5.97 10.07 -23.21
CA ALA A 66 5.49 10.66 -24.45
C ALA A 66 3.96 10.59 -24.62
N LEU A 67 3.24 9.94 -23.71
CA LEU A 67 1.77 9.95 -23.70
C LEU A 67 1.23 11.34 -23.36
N GLY A 68 0.16 11.74 -24.06
CA GLY A 68 -0.61 12.92 -23.71
C GLY A 68 -1.20 12.80 -22.30
N ILE A 69 -1.45 13.94 -21.65
CA ILE A 69 -1.94 13.96 -20.25
C ILE A 69 -3.23 13.15 -20.05
N SER A 70 -4.18 13.23 -20.98
CA SER A 70 -5.42 12.46 -20.92
C SER A 70 -5.19 10.95 -21.05
N GLU A 71 -4.22 10.54 -21.87
CA GLU A 71 -3.86 9.13 -22.09
C GLU A 71 -3.15 8.57 -20.86
N ARG A 72 -2.27 9.36 -20.24
CA ARG A 72 -1.65 9.03 -18.95
C ARG A 72 -2.71 8.83 -17.87
N ILE A 73 -3.61 9.79 -17.69
CA ILE A 73 -4.68 9.69 -16.69
C ILE A 73 -5.54 8.45 -16.94
N PHE A 74 -5.92 8.19 -18.20
CA PHE A 74 -6.70 7.02 -18.56
C PHE A 74 -5.96 5.73 -18.19
N ALA A 75 -4.73 5.55 -18.68
CA ALA A 75 -3.94 4.34 -18.42
C ALA A 75 -3.83 4.06 -16.92
N ARG A 76 -3.46 5.07 -16.12
CA ARG A 76 -3.26 4.90 -14.67
C ARG A 76 -4.55 4.54 -13.94
N ARG A 77 -5.67 5.16 -14.31
CA ARG A 77 -6.98 4.93 -13.71
C ARG A 77 -7.71 3.70 -14.24
N SER A 78 -7.22 3.09 -15.31
CA SER A 78 -7.71 1.79 -15.75
C SER A 78 -7.50 0.72 -14.69
N ARG A 79 -6.55 0.91 -13.76
CA ARG A 79 -6.33 0.06 -12.58
C ARG A 79 -6.28 -1.44 -12.89
N LEU A 80 -5.43 -1.77 -13.87
CA LEU A 80 -5.36 -3.09 -14.51
C LEU A 80 -5.22 -4.23 -13.50
N SER A 81 -4.28 -4.11 -12.55
CA SER A 81 -4.05 -5.16 -11.55
C SER A 81 -5.24 -5.34 -10.62
N GLN A 82 -5.86 -4.24 -10.19
CA GLN A 82 -7.02 -4.23 -9.29
C GLN A 82 -8.27 -4.84 -9.96
N ARG A 83 -8.36 -4.76 -11.29
CA ARG A 83 -9.44 -5.35 -12.10
C ARG A 83 -9.12 -6.74 -12.63
N ARG A 84 -8.04 -7.35 -12.17
CA ARG A 84 -7.60 -8.69 -12.58
C ARG A 84 -7.48 -8.86 -14.11
N GLY A 85 -7.05 -7.80 -14.79
CA GLY A 85 -6.88 -7.80 -16.24
C GLY A 85 -8.18 -7.77 -17.06
N VAL A 86 -9.35 -7.64 -16.42
CA VAL A 86 -10.66 -7.61 -17.09
C VAL A 86 -10.97 -6.21 -17.61
N PHE A 87 -10.64 -5.98 -18.88
CA PHE A 87 -10.85 -4.73 -19.61
C PHE A 87 -11.90 -4.86 -20.71
N SER A 88 -12.59 -3.77 -20.98
CA SER A 88 -13.47 -3.63 -22.16
C SER A 88 -12.66 -3.63 -23.47
N GLU A 89 -13.30 -3.92 -24.59
CA GLU A 89 -12.62 -3.91 -25.91
C GLU A 89 -11.96 -2.54 -26.21
N GLU A 90 -12.62 -1.43 -25.87
CA GLU A 90 -12.07 -0.07 -26.00
C GLU A 90 -10.76 0.10 -25.20
N GLU A 91 -10.73 -0.38 -23.96
CA GLU A 91 -9.52 -0.36 -23.11
C GLU A 91 -8.42 -1.27 -23.66
N GLN A 92 -8.76 -2.49 -24.07
CA GLN A 92 -7.81 -3.42 -24.67
C GLN A 92 -7.18 -2.84 -25.95
N LEU A 93 -7.97 -2.18 -26.79
CA LEU A 93 -7.48 -1.48 -27.98
C LEU A 93 -6.53 -0.34 -27.63
N PHE A 94 -6.87 0.47 -26.61
CA PHE A 94 -5.99 1.52 -26.13
C PHE A 94 -4.64 0.96 -25.66
N PHE A 95 -4.65 -0.08 -24.83
CA PHE A 95 -3.42 -0.67 -24.30
C PHE A 95 -2.55 -1.28 -25.41
N ASN A 96 -3.17 -2.01 -26.34
CA ASN A 96 -2.48 -2.58 -27.50
C ASN A 96 -1.90 -1.54 -28.47
N ALA A 97 -2.44 -0.33 -28.50
CA ALA A 97 -1.92 0.77 -29.32
C ALA A 97 -0.79 1.54 -28.63
N ASN A 98 -0.80 1.60 -27.30
CA ASN A 98 0.05 2.54 -26.55
C ASN A 98 1.17 1.88 -25.75
N PHE A 99 1.08 0.58 -25.44
CA PHE A 99 2.04 -0.13 -24.62
C PHE A 99 2.63 -1.33 -25.35
N ASP A 100 3.90 -1.59 -25.11
CA ASP A 100 4.62 -2.75 -25.63
C ASP A 100 4.76 -3.85 -24.57
N VAL A 101 4.72 -3.42 -23.29
CA VAL A 101 4.92 -4.29 -22.14
C VAL A 101 3.89 -3.97 -21.06
N ILE A 102 3.31 -5.02 -20.46
CA ILE A 102 2.55 -4.92 -19.21
C ILE A 102 3.33 -5.69 -18.15
N TYR A 103 3.80 -4.98 -17.12
CA TYR A 103 4.43 -5.56 -15.95
C TYR A 103 3.39 -5.80 -14.88
N LEU A 104 3.32 -7.02 -14.34
CA LEU A 104 2.39 -7.39 -13.29
C LEU A 104 3.10 -8.10 -12.14
N ALA A 105 3.01 -7.51 -10.95
CA ALA A 105 3.45 -8.12 -9.71
C ALA A 105 2.33 -9.00 -9.13
N THR A 106 2.60 -10.30 -8.94
CA THR A 106 1.92 -11.26 -8.02
C THR A 106 0.81 -12.20 -8.52
N ASP A 107 0.00 -11.90 -9.54
CA ASP A 107 -1.11 -12.79 -9.90
C ASP A 107 -0.97 -13.40 -11.31
N LEU A 108 -0.57 -14.67 -11.38
CA LEU A 108 -0.45 -15.39 -12.66
C LEU A 108 -1.77 -15.46 -13.41
N SER A 109 -2.90 -15.63 -12.73
CA SER A 109 -4.22 -15.73 -13.39
C SER A 109 -4.58 -14.41 -14.08
N THR A 110 -4.27 -13.29 -13.44
CA THR A 110 -4.38 -11.96 -14.04
C THR A 110 -3.38 -11.82 -15.21
N ALA A 111 -2.14 -12.28 -15.07
CA ALA A 111 -1.15 -12.24 -16.15
C ALA A 111 -1.62 -13.02 -17.40
N ILE A 112 -2.18 -14.21 -17.22
CA ILE A 112 -2.76 -15.03 -18.29
C ILE A 112 -3.97 -14.34 -18.92
N THR A 113 -4.85 -13.75 -18.10
CA THR A 113 -6.00 -12.99 -18.58
C THR A 113 -5.56 -11.83 -19.47
N ILE A 114 -4.54 -11.06 -19.07
CA ILE A 114 -3.96 -9.98 -19.87
C ILE A 114 -3.36 -10.52 -21.16
N ALA A 115 -2.57 -11.60 -21.06
CA ALA A 115 -1.87 -12.20 -22.18
C ALA A 115 -2.83 -12.71 -23.28
N SER A 116 -4.09 -13.00 -22.93
CA SER A 116 -5.12 -13.43 -23.90
C SER A 116 -5.56 -12.33 -24.88
N TRP A 117 -5.42 -11.04 -24.51
CA TRP A 117 -5.84 -9.91 -25.35
C TRP A 117 -4.71 -8.93 -25.68
N PHE A 118 -3.66 -8.90 -24.87
CA PHE A 118 -2.52 -8.01 -25.09
C PHE A 118 -1.53 -8.63 -26.09
N LYS A 119 -1.22 -7.88 -27.14
CA LYS A 119 -0.33 -8.30 -28.25
C LYS A 119 1.15 -8.17 -27.91
N GLY A 120 1.48 -7.34 -26.93
CA GLY A 120 2.85 -7.14 -26.45
C GLY A 120 3.30 -8.21 -25.46
N THR A 121 4.35 -7.92 -24.71
CA THR A 121 4.88 -8.83 -23.68
C THR A 121 4.20 -8.61 -22.34
N VAL A 122 3.73 -9.68 -21.70
CA VAL A 122 3.25 -9.63 -20.31
C VAL A 122 4.34 -10.17 -19.41
N ILE A 123 4.86 -9.33 -18.53
CA ILE A 123 5.81 -9.73 -17.50
C ILE A 123 5.03 -10.19 -16.27
N TYR A 124 5.18 -11.47 -15.92
CA TYR A 124 4.77 -11.99 -14.63
C TYR A 124 5.94 -11.88 -13.64
N ARG A 125 5.87 -10.88 -12.78
CA ARG A 125 6.86 -10.61 -11.74
C ARG A 125 6.53 -11.41 -10.48
N TYR A 126 7.39 -12.36 -10.15
CA TYR A 126 7.18 -13.30 -9.05
C TYR A 126 8.14 -13.04 -7.89
N PHE A 127 7.59 -13.02 -6.67
CA PHE A 127 8.28 -12.66 -5.42
C PHE A 127 8.44 -13.84 -4.45
N GLY A 128 8.20 -15.06 -4.93
CA GLY A 128 8.25 -16.27 -4.13
C GLY A 128 7.08 -16.44 -3.16
N THR A 129 7.31 -17.17 -2.07
CA THR A 129 6.29 -17.62 -1.12
C THR A 129 6.42 -16.90 0.22
N PHE A 130 5.39 -16.14 0.59
CA PHE A 130 5.29 -15.45 1.87
C PHE A 130 3.85 -15.03 2.13
N GLY A 131 3.32 -15.36 3.30
CA GLY A 131 1.97 -14.99 3.71
C GLY A 131 0.91 -15.48 2.69
N ASN A 132 0.35 -14.55 1.91
CA ASN A 132 -0.67 -14.85 0.89
C ASN A 132 -0.10 -15.22 -0.50
N LEU A 133 1.23 -15.20 -0.68
CA LEU A 133 1.87 -15.64 -1.91
C LEU A 133 2.04 -17.16 -1.90
N ARG A 134 1.36 -17.83 -2.84
CA ARG A 134 1.35 -19.30 -2.95
C ARG A 134 2.61 -19.84 -3.66
N PRO A 135 3.00 -21.09 -3.39
CA PRO A 135 4.02 -21.80 -4.19
C PRO A 135 3.71 -21.76 -5.68
N LEU A 136 4.75 -21.58 -6.51
CA LEU A 136 4.61 -21.49 -7.95
C LEU A 136 3.92 -22.72 -8.55
N SER A 137 4.22 -23.92 -8.03
CA SER A 137 3.60 -25.18 -8.46
C SER A 137 2.08 -25.19 -8.27
N GLU A 138 1.58 -24.67 -7.14
CA GLU A 138 0.14 -24.54 -6.86
C GLU A 138 -0.52 -23.47 -7.72
N ILE A 139 0.20 -22.38 -8.02
CA ILE A 139 -0.28 -21.32 -8.91
C ILE A 139 -0.42 -21.84 -10.34
N LEU A 140 0.46 -22.75 -10.76
CA LEU A 140 0.52 -23.31 -12.10
C LEU A 140 -0.44 -24.49 -12.34
N GLU A 141 -0.82 -25.21 -11.30
CA GLU A 141 -1.71 -26.39 -11.37
C GLU A 141 -2.98 -26.19 -12.22
N PRO A 142 -3.71 -25.05 -12.15
CA PRO A 142 -4.96 -24.88 -12.89
C PRO A 142 -4.80 -24.61 -14.39
N PHE A 143 -3.57 -24.49 -14.88
CA PHE A 143 -3.28 -24.15 -16.27
C PHE A 143 -2.57 -25.33 -16.93
N ASP A 144 -2.92 -25.67 -18.16
CA ASP A 144 -2.22 -26.70 -18.94
C ASP A 144 -1.09 -26.07 -19.77
N ASP A 145 -1.40 -24.97 -20.46
CA ASP A 145 -0.47 -24.19 -21.29
C ASP A 145 -0.37 -22.75 -20.81
N LEU A 146 0.81 -22.15 -20.97
CA LEU A 146 1.06 -20.74 -20.70
C LEU A 146 1.14 -19.94 -22.02
N PRO A 147 0.56 -18.73 -22.08
CA PRO A 147 0.64 -17.89 -23.27
C PRO A 147 2.11 -17.59 -23.67
N PRO A 148 2.48 -17.65 -24.97
CA PRO A 148 3.87 -17.48 -25.40
C PRO A 148 4.42 -16.05 -25.20
N ASN A 149 3.52 -15.07 -25.10
CA ASN A 149 3.86 -13.68 -24.80
C ASN A 149 4.03 -13.41 -23.29
N LEU A 150 3.82 -14.41 -22.42
CA LEU A 150 4.10 -14.35 -21.00
C LEU A 150 5.60 -14.56 -20.74
N LEU A 151 6.22 -13.63 -20.01
CA LEU A 151 7.62 -13.65 -19.62
C LEU A 151 7.69 -13.77 -18.09
N PHE A 152 8.33 -14.83 -17.58
CA PHE A 152 8.54 -15.01 -16.15
C PHE A 152 9.74 -14.21 -15.68
N VAL A 153 9.53 -13.31 -14.71
CA VAL A 153 10.57 -12.43 -14.19
C VAL A 153 10.68 -12.56 -12.68
N PRO A 154 11.38 -13.58 -12.15
CA PRO A 154 11.55 -13.74 -10.72
C PRO A 154 12.47 -12.68 -10.11
N ILE A 155 12.25 -12.36 -8.84
CA ILE A 155 13.06 -11.38 -8.08
C ILE A 155 14.41 -11.93 -7.61
N PHE A 156 14.58 -13.25 -7.64
CA PHE A 156 15.80 -13.96 -7.24
C PHE A 156 16.10 -15.06 -8.25
N GLN A 157 17.36 -15.37 -8.44
CA GLN A 157 17.80 -16.50 -9.26
C GLN A 157 17.34 -17.83 -8.65
N THR A 158 17.30 -17.95 -7.32
CA THR A 158 16.83 -19.18 -6.63
C THR A 158 15.41 -19.58 -7.00
N LEU A 159 14.57 -18.63 -7.41
CA LEU A 159 13.19 -18.92 -7.82
C LEU A 159 13.11 -19.67 -9.16
N LEU A 160 14.19 -19.70 -9.94
CA LEU A 160 14.29 -20.53 -11.14
C LEU A 160 14.47 -22.01 -10.83
N GLU A 161 14.80 -22.37 -9.58
CA GLU A 161 14.91 -23.76 -9.10
C GLU A 161 13.52 -24.37 -8.79
N LEU A 162 12.46 -23.56 -8.77
CA LEU A 162 11.12 -24.01 -8.39
C LEU A 162 10.51 -24.92 -9.47
N PRO A 163 9.78 -25.98 -9.08
CA PRO A 163 9.02 -26.79 -10.02
C PRO A 163 8.02 -25.95 -10.82
N GLY A 164 7.93 -26.19 -12.13
CA GLY A 164 7.00 -25.52 -13.04
C GLY A 164 7.59 -24.31 -13.76
N VAL A 165 8.79 -23.84 -13.41
CA VAL A 165 9.48 -22.75 -14.14
C VAL A 165 9.73 -23.13 -15.60
N GLU A 166 9.99 -24.41 -15.88
CA GLU A 166 10.19 -24.95 -17.22
C GLU A 166 8.97 -24.79 -18.14
N ARG A 167 7.79 -24.52 -17.58
CA ARG A 167 6.56 -24.29 -18.35
C ARG A 167 6.53 -22.89 -18.99
N PHE A 168 7.34 -21.96 -18.52
CA PHE A 168 7.47 -20.65 -19.13
C PHE A 168 8.43 -20.70 -20.31
N ALA A 169 7.96 -20.30 -21.49
CA ALA A 169 8.78 -20.28 -22.70
C ALA A 169 10.00 -19.34 -22.61
N ARG A 170 9.92 -18.32 -21.75
CA ARG A 170 10.98 -17.34 -21.51
C ARG A 170 11.04 -16.98 -20.04
N THR A 171 12.26 -16.87 -19.53
CA THR A 171 12.55 -16.48 -18.16
C THR A 171 13.70 -15.48 -18.14
N ILE A 172 13.65 -14.51 -17.23
CA ILE A 172 14.77 -13.61 -16.97
C ILE A 172 14.71 -13.10 -15.53
N THR A 173 15.80 -13.24 -14.78
CA THR A 173 15.85 -12.70 -13.42
C THR A 173 16.02 -11.19 -13.46
N LEU A 174 15.28 -10.50 -12.58
CA LEU A 174 15.50 -9.09 -12.28
C LEU A 174 15.58 -8.98 -10.77
N HIS A 175 16.75 -8.72 -10.22
CA HIS A 175 16.93 -8.69 -8.78
C HIS A 175 16.19 -7.51 -8.12
N GLY A 176 15.76 -7.72 -6.87
CA GLY A 176 15.34 -6.61 -6.03
C GLY A 176 16.53 -5.69 -5.75
N THR A 177 16.35 -4.38 -5.81
CA THR A 177 17.42 -3.43 -5.48
C THR A 177 16.93 -2.36 -4.51
N VAL A 178 17.87 -1.79 -3.76
CA VAL A 178 17.66 -0.65 -2.86
C VAL A 178 18.66 0.43 -3.24
N ASP A 179 18.20 1.69 -3.38
CA ASP A 179 19.12 2.79 -3.64
C ASP A 179 19.88 3.16 -2.37
N SER A 180 21.15 2.77 -2.31
CA SER A 180 22.06 3.11 -1.21
C SER A 180 22.11 4.60 -0.88
N LYS A 181 21.84 5.50 -1.84
CA LYS A 181 21.80 6.95 -1.60
C LYS A 181 20.75 7.35 -0.57
N ASN A 182 19.65 6.60 -0.47
CA ASN A 182 18.56 6.86 0.46
C ASN A 182 18.89 6.45 1.90
N PHE A 183 19.97 5.72 2.12
CA PHE A 183 20.32 5.13 3.43
C PHE A 183 21.74 5.46 3.90
N LYS A 184 22.60 5.94 3.01
CA LYS A 184 24.06 6.04 3.23
C LYS A 184 24.43 6.67 4.57
N ASN A 185 25.11 5.89 5.41
CA ASN A 185 25.71 6.28 6.69
C ASN A 185 24.72 6.88 7.71
N GLN A 186 23.46 6.42 7.71
CA GLN A 186 22.48 6.86 8.71
C GLN A 186 22.64 6.11 10.05
N TRP A 187 23.19 4.90 10.03
CA TRP A 187 23.48 4.16 11.26
C TRP A 187 24.77 4.68 11.92
N SER A 188 24.74 4.84 13.25
CA SER A 188 25.90 5.20 14.06
C SER A 188 26.05 4.25 15.24
N ILE A 189 27.28 3.76 15.45
CA ILE A 189 27.61 2.92 16.60
C ILE A 189 27.43 3.63 17.94
N THR A 190 27.44 4.98 17.95
CA THR A 190 27.23 5.77 19.17
C THR A 190 25.79 5.73 19.67
N SER A 191 24.90 4.98 19.00
CA SER A 191 23.55 4.75 19.46
C SER A 191 23.54 4.01 20.80
N THR A 192 23.06 4.68 21.84
CA THR A 192 23.20 4.35 23.26
C THR A 192 22.30 3.21 23.76
N ALA A 193 21.83 2.31 22.89
CA ALA A 193 20.96 1.20 23.30
C ALA A 193 21.62 -0.13 22.95
N ASP A 194 21.86 -0.97 23.95
CA ASP A 194 22.22 -2.39 23.79
C ASP A 194 21.03 -3.22 23.28
N SER A 195 20.32 -2.70 22.29
CA SER A 195 19.16 -3.34 21.67
C SER A 195 19.52 -3.86 20.30
N VAL A 196 18.99 -5.05 20.02
CA VAL A 196 18.92 -5.63 18.67
C VAL A 196 17.53 -5.40 18.10
N SER A 197 17.41 -5.42 16.78
CA SER A 197 16.10 -5.29 16.14
C SER A 197 15.87 -6.30 15.06
N THR A 198 14.60 -6.55 14.76
CA THR A 198 14.15 -7.26 13.57
C THR A 198 12.93 -6.56 12.98
N VAL A 199 12.56 -6.90 11.75
CA VAL A 199 11.33 -6.42 11.10
C VAL A 199 10.48 -7.62 10.72
N ILE A 200 9.40 -7.83 11.48
CA ILE A 200 8.43 -8.90 11.26
C ILE A 200 7.05 -8.25 11.35
N GLY A 201 6.29 -8.27 10.25
CA GLY A 201 4.94 -7.70 10.19
C GLY A 201 3.85 -8.77 10.26
N ASN A 202 2.63 -8.36 10.64
CA ASN A 202 1.45 -9.22 10.69
C ASN A 202 1.60 -10.46 11.61
N ILE A 203 2.27 -10.29 12.75
CA ILE A 203 2.36 -11.33 13.78
C ILE A 203 0.97 -11.62 14.34
N GLY A 204 0.63 -12.91 14.44
CA GLY A 204 -0.72 -13.40 14.80
C GLY A 204 -1.69 -13.49 13.63
N VAL A 205 -1.34 -12.93 12.47
CA VAL A 205 -2.15 -13.00 11.24
C VAL A 205 -1.56 -14.00 10.25
N PHE A 206 -0.23 -14.01 10.12
CA PHE A 206 0.48 -14.97 9.27
C PHE A 206 1.29 -15.96 10.10
N ASP A 207 1.13 -17.26 9.81
CA ASP A 207 1.77 -18.34 10.55
C ASP A 207 3.30 -18.26 10.50
N ASP A 208 3.87 -17.93 9.34
CA ASP A 208 5.33 -17.79 9.17
C ASP A 208 5.89 -16.65 10.03
N ALA A 209 5.25 -15.48 9.98
CA ALA A 209 5.63 -14.32 10.79
C ALA A 209 5.49 -14.62 12.29
N THR A 210 4.44 -15.34 12.68
CA THR A 210 4.19 -15.72 14.08
C THR A 210 5.24 -16.71 14.58
N ARG A 211 5.57 -17.72 13.77
CA ARG A 211 6.61 -18.70 14.07
C ARG A 211 7.98 -18.05 14.20
N GLU A 212 8.35 -17.18 13.26
CA GLU A 212 9.62 -16.45 13.30
C GLU A 212 9.73 -15.58 14.57
N ALA A 213 8.68 -14.82 14.88
CA ALA A 213 8.64 -14.01 16.10
C ALA A 213 8.64 -14.87 17.38
N GLN A 214 7.96 -16.03 17.38
CA GLN A 214 7.97 -16.96 18.51
C GLN A 214 9.37 -17.50 18.77
N THR A 215 10.09 -17.98 17.74
CA THR A 215 11.47 -18.46 17.85
C THR A 215 12.38 -17.39 18.46
N LEU A 216 12.32 -16.16 17.95
CA LEU A 216 13.14 -15.07 18.50
C LEU A 216 12.71 -14.66 19.92
N SER A 217 11.43 -14.77 20.27
CA SER A 217 10.94 -14.45 21.62
C SER A 217 11.33 -15.48 22.68
N GLU A 218 11.68 -16.69 22.27
CA GLU A 218 12.15 -17.78 23.14
C GLU A 218 13.67 -17.81 23.29
N SER A 219 14.37 -17.09 22.42
CA SER A 219 15.82 -16.96 22.44
C SER A 219 16.35 -16.11 23.60
N GLN A 220 17.64 -16.26 23.89
CA GLN A 220 18.36 -15.43 24.86
C GLN A 220 18.39 -13.94 24.47
N VAL A 221 18.21 -13.62 23.18
CA VAL A 221 18.22 -12.23 22.70
C VAL A 221 16.89 -11.50 22.91
N ALA A 222 15.82 -12.21 23.28
CA ALA A 222 14.47 -11.68 23.41
C ALA A 222 14.37 -10.42 24.29
N SER A 223 15.10 -10.41 25.43
CA SER A 223 15.09 -9.29 26.38
C SER A 223 15.61 -7.97 25.80
N ASN A 224 16.47 -8.03 24.77
CA ASN A 224 17.05 -6.88 24.09
C ASN A 224 16.46 -6.67 22.69
N LEU A 225 15.50 -7.50 22.27
CA LEU A 225 14.94 -7.51 20.93
C LEU A 225 13.76 -6.54 20.78
N LYS A 226 13.86 -5.67 19.78
CA LYS A 226 12.78 -4.84 19.27
C LYS A 226 12.25 -5.39 17.96
N ILE A 227 10.96 -5.70 17.91
CA ILE A 227 10.29 -6.18 16.70
C ILE A 227 9.48 -5.04 16.09
N PHE A 228 9.95 -4.55 14.95
CA PHE A 228 9.24 -3.56 14.14
C PHE A 228 8.37 -4.24 13.09
N GLY A 229 7.34 -3.55 12.59
CA GLY A 229 6.53 -4.05 11.48
C GLY A 229 5.08 -3.55 11.52
N LYS A 230 4.29 -3.95 10.54
CA LYS A 230 2.84 -3.67 10.49
C LYS A 230 2.10 -4.62 11.47
N ASN A 231 2.32 -4.46 12.77
CA ASN A 231 1.74 -5.31 13.81
C ASN A 231 0.61 -4.57 14.54
N GLN A 232 -0.57 -5.18 14.61
CA GLN A 232 -1.62 -4.76 15.54
C GLN A 232 -1.39 -5.48 16.86
N LEU A 233 -1.12 -4.74 17.94
CA LEU A 233 -0.72 -5.35 19.22
C LEU A 233 -1.76 -6.30 19.80
N SER A 234 -3.05 -6.13 19.46
CA SER A 234 -4.15 -7.02 19.86
C SER A 234 -4.13 -8.38 19.14
N GLU A 235 -3.45 -8.48 17.99
CA GLU A 235 -3.32 -9.73 17.23
C GLU A 235 -2.07 -10.52 17.66
N VAL A 236 -1.09 -9.87 18.28
CA VAL A 236 0.16 -10.51 18.70
C VAL A 236 -0.07 -11.41 19.92
N PRO A 237 0.29 -12.71 19.85
CA PRO A 237 0.17 -13.63 20.98
C PRO A 237 0.92 -13.14 22.24
N ASP A 238 0.32 -13.36 23.40
CA ASP A 238 0.93 -13.00 24.69
C ASP A 238 2.26 -13.73 24.93
N SER A 239 2.43 -14.94 24.39
CA SER A 239 3.69 -15.70 24.45
C SER A 239 4.88 -14.95 23.83
N ILE A 240 4.62 -14.06 22.87
CA ILE A 240 5.61 -13.22 22.18
C ILE A 240 5.64 -11.83 22.81
N ARG A 241 4.46 -11.21 22.98
CA ARG A 241 4.30 -9.83 23.45
C ARG A 241 4.83 -9.58 24.86
N LEU A 242 4.77 -10.59 25.74
CA LEU A 242 5.28 -10.47 27.11
C LEU A 242 6.80 -10.68 27.22
N LYS A 243 7.45 -11.22 26.18
CA LYS A 243 8.89 -11.56 26.18
C LYS A 243 9.73 -10.60 25.36
N THR A 244 9.13 -9.86 24.43
CA THR A 244 9.84 -8.99 23.47
C THR A 244 9.16 -7.62 23.35
N MET A 245 9.91 -6.61 22.91
CA MET A 245 9.34 -5.30 22.64
C MET A 245 8.76 -5.24 21.23
N ILE A 246 7.43 -5.35 21.11
CA ILE A 246 6.73 -5.11 19.85
C ILE A 246 6.48 -3.61 19.70
N VAL A 247 7.09 -2.99 18.69
CA VAL A 247 7.01 -1.53 18.48
C VAL A 247 5.67 -1.12 17.86
N GLY A 248 5.06 -2.00 17.06
CA GLY A 248 3.84 -1.73 16.31
C GLY A 248 4.09 -0.91 15.03
N MET A 249 3.00 -0.39 14.46
CA MET A 249 3.04 0.36 13.20
C MET A 249 3.52 1.80 13.42
N LEU A 250 4.60 2.19 12.75
CA LEU A 250 5.15 3.54 12.77
C LEU A 250 5.11 4.19 11.38
N PRO A 251 4.97 5.53 11.28
CA PRO A 251 5.27 6.26 10.05
C PRO A 251 6.72 6.01 9.62
N ARG A 252 7.01 6.02 8.31
CA ARG A 252 8.33 5.64 7.77
C ARG A 252 9.51 6.38 8.42
N ASP A 253 9.42 7.70 8.59
CA ASP A 253 10.51 8.50 9.18
C ASP A 253 10.76 8.10 10.65
N GLU A 254 9.69 7.82 11.39
CA GLU A 254 9.77 7.38 12.77
C GLU A 254 10.31 5.96 12.89
N PHE A 255 9.84 5.07 12.01
CA PHE A 255 10.37 3.71 11.85
C PHE A 255 11.88 3.77 11.62
N MET A 256 12.35 4.52 10.62
CA MET A 256 13.78 4.62 10.30
C MET A 256 14.57 5.17 11.51
N ARG A 257 14.07 6.24 12.12
CA ARG A 257 14.72 6.87 13.29
C ARG A 257 14.83 5.93 14.49
N GLN A 258 13.84 5.09 14.76
CA GLN A 258 13.86 4.15 15.87
C GLN A 258 14.64 2.87 15.54
N TRP A 259 14.46 2.35 14.34
CA TRP A 259 15.11 1.13 13.87
C TRP A 259 16.63 1.28 13.86
N LEU A 260 17.14 2.40 13.31
CA LEU A 260 18.56 2.73 13.24
C LEU A 260 19.21 3.02 14.60
N LYS A 261 18.44 3.10 15.69
CA LYS A 261 19.00 3.15 17.05
C LYS A 261 19.45 1.77 17.55
N SER A 262 19.13 0.71 16.85
CA SER A 262 19.56 -0.64 17.24
C SER A 262 21.03 -0.84 16.88
N ARG A 263 21.77 -1.58 17.70
CA ARG A 263 23.20 -1.85 17.44
C ARG A 263 23.39 -2.91 16.36
N LEU A 264 22.42 -3.81 16.21
CA LEU A 264 22.47 -4.93 15.30
C LEU A 264 21.06 -5.22 14.78
N PHE A 265 20.98 -5.65 13.53
CA PHE A 265 19.75 -6.14 12.92
C PHE A 265 19.78 -7.65 12.74
N ILE A 266 18.71 -8.33 13.14
CA ILE A 266 18.53 -9.76 12.99
C ILE A 266 17.50 -9.98 11.88
N TYR A 267 17.91 -10.69 10.83
CA TYR A 267 17.05 -11.12 9.74
C TYR A 267 16.89 -12.65 9.80
N TRP A 268 15.94 -13.11 10.63
CA TRP A 268 15.74 -14.53 10.92
C TRP A 268 14.71 -15.22 10.02
N HIS A 269 14.39 -14.60 8.88
CA HIS A 269 13.45 -15.19 7.94
C HIS A 269 14.08 -16.44 7.28
N ARG A 270 13.42 -17.59 7.45
CA ARG A 270 13.87 -18.91 6.98
C ARG A 270 13.02 -19.38 5.80
N SER A 271 13.27 -18.79 4.64
CA SER A 271 12.69 -19.20 3.36
C SER A 271 13.68 -18.87 2.25
N ASN A 272 14.09 -19.86 1.47
CA ASN A 272 14.98 -19.67 0.30
C ASN A 272 14.33 -18.93 -0.86
N TYR A 273 13.03 -18.64 -0.76
CA TYR A 273 12.23 -18.15 -1.87
C TYR A 273 11.65 -16.77 -1.61
N HIS A 274 11.78 -16.19 -0.41
CA HIS A 274 11.30 -14.84 -0.15
C HIS A 274 12.30 -14.03 0.66
N MET A 275 12.45 -12.75 0.31
CA MET A 275 13.30 -11.84 1.06
C MET A 275 12.64 -10.47 1.19
N HIS A 276 12.62 -9.95 2.41
CA HIS A 276 12.23 -8.57 2.66
C HIS A 276 13.34 -7.61 2.18
N TYR A 277 12.99 -6.35 1.89
CA TYR A 277 13.98 -5.34 1.53
C TYR A 277 14.83 -4.87 2.72
N THR A 278 14.34 -5.07 3.94
CA THR A 278 14.95 -4.57 5.19
C THR A 278 16.39 -5.00 5.43
N PRO A 279 16.85 -6.25 5.15
CA PRO A 279 18.27 -6.57 5.21
C PRO A 279 19.13 -5.74 4.24
N LEU A 280 18.66 -5.49 3.01
CA LEU A 280 19.38 -4.66 2.05
C LEU A 280 19.42 -3.20 2.51
N GLU A 281 18.29 -2.68 3.03
CA GLU A 281 18.19 -1.34 3.61
C GLU A 281 19.15 -1.18 4.81
N ALA A 282 19.26 -2.20 5.67
CA ALA A 282 20.15 -2.21 6.83
C ALA A 282 21.63 -2.12 6.42
N ILE A 283 22.07 -2.97 5.49
CA ILE A 283 23.44 -2.95 4.97
C ILE A 283 23.74 -1.61 4.29
N CYS A 284 22.80 -1.08 3.50
CA CYS A 284 22.93 0.25 2.89
C CYS A 284 23.04 1.37 3.93
N ALA A 285 22.33 1.25 5.05
CA ALA A 285 22.42 2.19 6.17
C ALA A 285 23.73 2.10 6.96
N GLY A 286 24.51 1.03 6.74
CA GLY A 286 25.72 0.71 7.48
C GLY A 286 25.45 -0.02 8.80
N MET A 287 24.22 -0.47 9.03
CA MET A 287 23.86 -1.27 10.20
C MET A 287 24.29 -2.72 9.97
N PRO A 288 25.07 -3.33 10.87
CA PRO A 288 25.44 -4.73 10.75
C PRO A 288 24.21 -5.62 10.88
N ILE A 289 24.23 -6.74 10.18
CA ILE A 289 23.16 -7.72 10.21
C ILE A 289 23.65 -9.10 10.66
N LEU A 290 22.79 -9.90 11.26
CA LEU A 290 22.94 -11.36 11.27
C LEU A 290 21.73 -11.96 10.56
N PHE A 291 21.93 -13.00 9.77
CA PHE A 291 20.87 -13.59 8.95
C PHE A 291 20.98 -15.10 8.90
N SER A 292 19.84 -15.79 8.69
CA SER A 292 19.86 -17.25 8.51
C SER A 292 20.55 -17.63 7.19
N GLU A 293 21.14 -18.82 7.10
CA GLU A 293 21.58 -19.38 5.81
C GLU A 293 20.41 -19.76 4.88
N GLU A 294 19.19 -19.90 5.42
CA GLU A 294 17.99 -20.28 4.68
C GLU A 294 17.25 -19.08 4.10
N ASN A 295 17.92 -18.21 3.33
CA ASN A 295 17.25 -17.11 2.63
C ASN A 295 17.95 -16.70 1.32
N PRO A 296 17.25 -15.91 0.45
CA PRO A 296 17.83 -15.44 -0.80
C PRO A 296 19.11 -14.62 -0.64
N LEU A 297 19.30 -13.86 0.45
CA LEU A 297 20.53 -13.10 0.66
C LEU A 297 21.75 -14.01 0.70
N PHE A 298 21.63 -15.16 1.39
CA PHE A 298 22.67 -16.19 1.42
C PHE A 298 22.85 -16.84 0.04
N ARG A 299 21.75 -17.31 -0.57
CA ARG A 299 21.79 -18.09 -1.81
C ARG A 299 22.27 -17.31 -3.02
N GLU A 300 21.86 -16.05 -3.18
CA GLU A 300 22.28 -15.17 -4.28
C GLU A 300 23.77 -14.81 -4.19
N ASN A 301 24.31 -14.70 -2.97
CA ASN A 301 25.74 -14.46 -2.80
C ASN A 301 26.58 -15.72 -3.01
N LEU A 302 26.05 -16.89 -2.65
CA LEU A 302 26.64 -18.19 -2.96
C LEU A 302 26.73 -18.41 -4.48
N SER A 303 25.70 -18.04 -5.24
CA SER A 303 25.68 -18.17 -6.72
C SER A 303 26.73 -17.27 -7.41
N LEU A 304 27.14 -16.18 -6.75
CA LEU A 304 28.22 -15.28 -7.20
C LEU A 304 29.61 -15.70 -6.71
N GLY A 305 29.73 -16.88 -6.10
CA GLY A 305 31.01 -17.51 -5.77
C GLY A 305 31.56 -17.21 -4.38
N LEU A 306 30.79 -16.57 -3.48
CA LEU A 306 31.18 -16.54 -2.07
C LEU A 306 31.04 -17.94 -1.47
N SER A 307 32.05 -18.36 -0.71
CA SER A 307 31.99 -19.63 0.04
C SER A 307 31.01 -19.54 1.22
N ARG A 308 30.65 -20.70 1.79
CA ARG A 308 29.84 -20.71 3.02
C ARG A 308 30.61 -20.07 4.18
N GLU A 309 31.92 -20.28 4.23
CA GLU A 309 32.83 -19.66 5.18
C GLU A 309 32.83 -18.13 5.02
N ASP A 310 32.94 -17.62 3.78
CA ASP A 310 32.81 -16.17 3.49
C ASP A 310 31.48 -15.60 3.99
N LEU A 311 30.39 -16.36 3.83
CA LEU A 311 29.04 -15.94 4.23
C LEU A 311 28.86 -16.00 5.75
N ASN A 312 29.45 -16.98 6.43
CA ASN A 312 29.46 -17.03 7.88
C ASN A 312 30.22 -15.82 8.47
N GLU A 313 31.42 -15.53 7.94
CA GLU A 313 32.18 -14.32 8.31
C GLU A 313 31.39 -13.03 8.07
N LEU A 314 30.47 -13.06 7.10
CA LEU A 314 29.55 -11.98 6.77
C LEU A 314 28.27 -11.94 7.59
N GLY A 315 28.08 -12.79 8.60
CA GLY A 315 26.92 -12.73 9.48
C GLY A 315 25.83 -13.77 9.18
N ALA A 316 26.08 -14.72 8.27
CA ALA A 316 25.20 -15.87 8.12
C ALA A 316 25.31 -16.79 9.35
N CYS A 317 24.18 -17.29 9.83
CA CYS A 317 24.05 -18.19 10.98
C CYS A 317 23.25 -19.44 10.58
N VAL A 318 23.72 -20.60 11.02
CA VAL A 318 23.10 -21.89 10.75
C VAL A 318 21.83 -22.07 11.58
N ASP A 319 21.89 -21.73 12.87
CA ASP A 319 20.83 -21.94 13.84
C ASP A 319 20.73 -20.81 14.88
N ILE A 320 19.71 -20.92 15.75
CA ILE A 320 19.39 -19.86 16.70
C ILE A 320 20.46 -19.76 17.80
N GLU A 321 21.10 -20.88 18.14
CA GLU A 321 22.19 -20.96 19.11
C GLU A 321 23.42 -20.17 18.64
N GLU A 322 23.84 -20.35 17.37
CA GLU A 322 24.91 -19.57 16.77
C GLU A 322 24.54 -18.07 16.69
N LEU A 323 23.30 -17.75 16.34
CA LEU A 323 22.81 -16.37 16.34
C LEU A 323 22.96 -15.74 17.73
N GLU A 324 22.49 -16.41 18.78
CA GLU A 324 22.58 -15.94 20.17
C GLU A 324 24.02 -15.66 20.60
N GLU A 325 24.93 -16.60 20.33
CA GLU A 325 26.36 -16.46 20.64
C GLU A 325 26.96 -15.24 19.93
N ARG A 326 26.68 -15.08 18.62
CA ARG A 326 27.20 -13.97 17.83
C ARG A 326 26.62 -12.63 18.26
N VAL A 327 25.33 -12.56 18.60
CA VAL A 327 24.71 -11.35 19.15
C VAL A 327 25.43 -10.91 20.41
N LYS A 328 25.69 -11.84 21.34
CA LYS A 328 26.42 -11.53 22.57
C LYS A 328 27.80 -10.93 22.28
N ILE A 329 28.60 -11.61 21.45
CA ILE A 329 29.95 -11.15 21.07
C ILE A 329 29.91 -9.76 20.44
N LEU A 330 28.97 -9.52 19.52
CA LEU A 330 28.89 -8.29 18.75
C LEU A 330 28.37 -7.09 19.58
N LEU A 331 27.55 -7.33 20.60
CA LEU A 331 27.13 -6.28 21.53
C LEU A 331 28.27 -5.89 22.49
N GLU A 332 29.13 -6.84 22.87
CA GLU A 332 30.26 -6.61 23.76
C GLU A 332 31.49 -6.01 23.03
N ASP A 333 31.66 -6.27 21.73
CA ASP A 333 32.83 -5.87 20.94
C ASP A 333 32.45 -4.94 19.77
N SER A 334 32.65 -3.64 19.99
CA SER A 334 32.35 -2.60 18.99
C SER A 334 33.22 -2.68 17.74
N ASP A 335 34.47 -3.15 17.86
CA ASP A 335 35.38 -3.25 16.71
C ASP A 335 34.96 -4.40 15.79
N LYS A 336 34.56 -5.54 16.35
CA LYS A 336 33.96 -6.64 15.57
C LYS A 336 32.66 -6.22 14.89
N LEU A 337 31.80 -5.49 15.60
CA LEU A 337 30.54 -4.97 15.06
C LEU A 337 30.79 -4.05 13.84
N LEU A 338 31.74 -3.11 13.95
CA LEU A 338 32.14 -2.23 12.85
C LEU A 338 32.82 -2.98 11.70
N GLY A 339 33.63 -3.98 12.02
CA GLY A 339 34.27 -4.87 11.06
C GLY A 339 33.23 -5.59 10.20
N LEU A 340 32.24 -6.20 10.85
CA LEU A 340 31.12 -6.89 10.21
C LEU A 340 30.33 -5.92 9.29
N ALA A 341 29.92 -4.76 9.80
CA ALA A 341 29.16 -3.77 9.02
C ALA A 341 29.92 -3.32 7.75
N ARG A 342 31.24 -3.14 7.84
CA ARG A 342 32.07 -2.78 6.67
C ARG A 342 32.18 -3.92 5.68
N ALA A 343 32.39 -5.15 6.17
CA ALA A 343 32.53 -6.33 5.34
C ALA A 343 31.24 -6.64 4.57
N GLN A 344 30.08 -6.49 5.20
CA GLN A 344 28.76 -6.83 4.63
C GLN A 344 28.36 -6.06 3.38
N LYS A 345 29.07 -5.00 3.00
CA LYS A 345 28.86 -4.35 1.70
C LYS A 345 29.01 -5.31 0.52
N LYS A 346 29.83 -6.38 0.64
CA LYS A 346 29.94 -7.40 -0.41
C LYS A 346 28.62 -8.15 -0.67
N LEU A 347 27.74 -8.26 0.34
CA LEU A 347 26.42 -8.91 0.20
C LEU A 347 25.46 -8.15 -0.73
N LEU A 348 25.72 -6.86 -1.00
CA LEU A 348 24.91 -6.03 -1.90
C LEU A 348 25.25 -6.25 -3.37
N THR A 349 26.32 -6.98 -3.70
CA THR A 349 26.77 -7.19 -5.09
C THR A 349 25.63 -7.68 -6.01
N PRO A 350 24.90 -8.78 -5.72
CA PRO A 350 23.81 -9.24 -6.58
C PRO A 350 22.68 -8.22 -6.72
N PHE A 351 22.45 -7.41 -5.68
CA PHE A 351 21.36 -6.43 -5.61
C PHE A 351 21.81 -5.01 -5.99
N SER A 352 23.05 -4.87 -6.47
CA SER A 352 23.64 -3.56 -6.77
C SER A 352 22.96 -2.94 -7.98
N ARG A 353 22.75 -1.61 -7.95
CA ARG A 353 22.06 -0.90 -9.05
C ARG A 353 22.69 -1.20 -10.41
N SER A 354 24.02 -1.32 -10.50
CA SER A 354 24.71 -1.65 -11.75
C SER A 354 24.30 -3.02 -12.28
N ASN A 355 24.33 -4.06 -11.44
CA ASN A 355 23.99 -5.41 -11.86
C ASN A 355 22.50 -5.50 -12.25
N VAL A 356 21.62 -4.93 -11.44
CA VAL A 356 20.18 -4.94 -11.76
C VAL A 356 19.85 -4.08 -13.00
N LEU A 357 20.65 -3.04 -13.30
CA LEU A 357 20.50 -2.26 -14.54
C LEU A 357 20.91 -3.07 -15.77
N GLU A 358 21.95 -3.91 -15.67
CA GLU A 358 22.33 -4.85 -16.73
C GLU A 358 21.24 -5.88 -16.97
N GLU A 359 20.63 -6.42 -15.90
CA GLU A 359 19.47 -7.32 -15.97
C GLU A 359 18.26 -6.64 -16.60
N ALA A 360 17.95 -5.41 -16.20
CA ALA A 360 16.87 -4.62 -16.79
C ALA A 360 17.13 -4.30 -18.29
N SER A 361 18.39 -4.09 -18.67
CA SER A 361 18.80 -3.91 -20.06
C SER A 361 18.68 -5.21 -20.86
N ALA A 362 18.97 -6.35 -20.25
CA ALA A 362 18.72 -7.67 -20.85
C ALA A 362 17.21 -7.94 -20.99
N LEU A 363 16.40 -7.52 -20.01
CA LEU A 363 14.94 -7.58 -20.09
C LEU A 363 14.40 -6.77 -21.27
N LEU A 364 14.92 -5.55 -21.49
CA LEU A 364 14.56 -4.72 -22.65
C LEU A 364 14.81 -5.43 -23.99
N LYS A 365 15.87 -6.23 -24.10
CA LYS A 365 16.18 -6.99 -25.33
C LYS A 365 15.25 -8.19 -25.54
N ASN A 366 14.61 -8.69 -24.48
CA ASN A 366 13.75 -9.88 -24.50
C ASN A 366 12.27 -9.56 -24.68
N VAL A 367 11.87 -8.28 -24.59
CA VAL A 367 10.48 -7.89 -24.82
C VAL A 367 10.19 -7.78 -26.32
N ASN A 368 9.08 -8.37 -26.75
CA ASN A 368 8.60 -8.22 -28.12
C ASN A 368 7.99 -6.84 -28.28
N VAL A 369 8.68 -5.96 -29.01
CA VAL A 369 8.14 -4.66 -29.38
C VAL A 369 7.23 -4.87 -30.59
N SER A 370 5.93 -5.06 -30.35
CA SER A 370 4.96 -5.07 -31.44
C SER A 370 4.87 -3.66 -32.01
N ARG A 371 5.61 -3.38 -33.07
CA ARG A 371 5.45 -2.15 -33.86
C ARG A 371 4.15 -2.24 -34.63
N THR A 372 3.03 -2.06 -33.95
CA THR A 372 1.79 -1.70 -34.62
C THR A 372 1.94 -0.24 -35.01
N ASP A 373 2.07 0.03 -36.32
CA ASP A 373 1.99 1.37 -36.89
C ASP A 373 0.61 1.96 -36.56
N SER A 374 0.45 2.57 -35.39
CA SER A 374 -0.85 3.02 -34.88
C SER A 374 -0.82 4.50 -34.53
N GLY A 375 -0.73 5.35 -35.56
CA GLY A 375 -1.04 6.77 -35.49
C GLY A 375 -2.53 7.08 -35.25
N LYS A 376 -3.32 6.17 -34.66
CA LYS A 376 -4.71 6.43 -34.30
C LYS A 376 -4.78 6.91 -32.85
N SER A 377 -4.75 8.23 -32.69
CA SER A 377 -5.04 8.89 -31.41
C SER A 377 -6.41 8.42 -30.89
N ILE A 378 -6.53 8.27 -29.57
CA ILE A 378 -7.81 7.95 -28.94
C ILE A 378 -8.86 9.00 -29.34
N SER A 379 -10.10 8.57 -29.60
CA SER A 379 -11.17 9.52 -29.87
C SER A 379 -11.42 10.41 -28.64
N PRO A 380 -11.76 11.71 -28.82
CA PRO A 380 -12.15 12.59 -27.72
C PRO A 380 -13.27 12.02 -26.83
N ALA A 381 -14.14 11.16 -27.38
CA ALA A 381 -15.21 10.50 -26.64
C ALA A 381 -14.68 9.47 -25.61
N MET A 382 -13.62 8.73 -25.95
CA MET A 382 -12.96 7.82 -25.00
C MET A 382 -12.23 8.61 -23.91
N ALA A 383 -11.53 9.69 -24.27
CA ALA A 383 -10.90 10.58 -23.29
C ALA A 383 -11.96 11.21 -22.36
N ALA A 384 -13.13 11.57 -22.88
CA ALA A 384 -14.24 12.06 -22.09
C ALA A 384 -14.78 10.98 -21.14
N LYS A 385 -15.06 9.75 -21.62
CA LYS A 385 -15.51 8.62 -20.77
C LYS A 385 -14.53 8.32 -19.63
N ALA A 386 -13.22 8.43 -19.88
CA ALA A 386 -12.17 8.28 -18.86
C ALA A 386 -12.24 9.36 -17.77
N LEU A 387 -12.71 10.55 -18.12
CA LEU A 387 -12.90 11.69 -17.22
C LEU A 387 -14.29 11.69 -16.55
N VAL A 388 -15.27 10.94 -17.07
CA VAL A 388 -16.63 10.87 -16.51
C VAL A 388 -16.67 10.42 -15.04
N PRO A 389 -15.84 9.47 -14.54
CA PRO A 389 -15.81 9.19 -13.10
C PRO A 389 -15.42 10.42 -12.27
N CYS A 390 -14.58 11.32 -12.79
CA CYS A 390 -14.27 12.59 -12.13
C CYS A 390 -15.36 13.63 -12.29
N ALA A 391 -15.99 13.72 -13.46
CA ALA A 391 -17.09 14.64 -13.70
C ALA A 391 -18.34 14.23 -12.91
N ALA A 392 -18.67 12.95 -12.79
CA ALA A 392 -19.80 12.44 -12.01
C ALA A 392 -19.55 12.57 -10.50
N VAL A 393 -18.34 12.30 -10.01
CA VAL A 393 -18.00 12.56 -8.59
C VAL A 393 -17.98 14.06 -8.30
N ALA A 394 -17.48 14.89 -9.21
CA ALA A 394 -17.54 16.35 -9.07
C ALA A 394 -18.98 16.88 -9.21
N GLU A 395 -19.77 16.36 -10.14
CA GLU A 395 -21.16 16.76 -10.41
C GLU A 395 -22.09 16.28 -9.30
N ASP A 396 -21.88 15.10 -8.72
CA ASP A 396 -22.58 14.65 -7.51
C ASP A 396 -22.17 15.50 -6.31
N PHE A 397 -20.90 15.91 -6.22
CA PHE A 397 -20.42 16.87 -5.22
C PHE A 397 -21.03 18.28 -5.40
N TYR A 398 -21.18 18.74 -6.64
CA TYR A 398 -21.79 20.03 -6.99
C TYR A 398 -23.32 20.00 -6.85
N LYS A 399 -24.00 18.89 -7.20
CA LYS A 399 -25.43 18.67 -6.96
C LYS A 399 -25.74 18.53 -5.48
N LEU A 400 -24.85 17.92 -4.69
CA LEU A 400 -24.95 17.87 -3.24
C LEU A 400 -24.82 19.29 -2.64
N ARG A 401 -23.86 20.10 -3.11
CA ARG A 401 -23.72 21.51 -2.71
C ARG A 401 -24.90 22.38 -3.14
N ALA A 402 -25.35 22.28 -4.38
CA ALA A 402 -26.46 23.06 -4.93
C ALA A 402 -27.80 22.68 -4.26
N GLY A 403 -28.04 21.38 -4.03
CA GLY A 403 -29.23 20.90 -3.31
C GLY A 403 -29.24 21.26 -1.83
N ILE A 404 -28.08 21.51 -1.22
CA ILE A 404 -27.95 22.07 0.14
C ILE A 404 -28.21 23.59 0.13
N ALA A 405 -27.73 24.32 -0.88
CA ALA A 405 -27.95 25.76 -1.02
C ALA A 405 -29.42 26.11 -1.32
N GLU A 406 -30.07 25.39 -2.23
CA GLU A 406 -31.46 25.60 -2.64
C GLU A 406 -32.47 25.27 -1.52
N LYS A 407 -32.15 24.32 -0.63
CA LYS A 407 -33.00 23.96 0.52
C LYS A 407 -32.79 24.80 1.77
N LYS A 408 -31.76 25.64 1.81
CA LYS A 408 -31.41 26.45 2.99
C LYS A 408 -31.44 27.96 2.76
N GLY A 409 -31.84 28.42 1.57
CA GLY A 409 -31.94 29.86 1.27
C GLY A 409 -30.63 30.61 1.48
N VAL A 410 -29.49 29.97 1.21
CA VAL A 410 -28.16 30.57 1.38
C VAL A 410 -27.68 31.05 0.00
N GLU A 411 -27.56 32.37 -0.17
CA GLU A 411 -26.79 32.94 -1.29
C GLU A 411 -25.30 32.65 -1.08
N LEU A 412 -24.69 31.97 -2.05
CA LEU A 412 -23.25 31.71 -2.10
C LEU A 412 -22.64 32.57 -3.21
N TYR A 413 -21.72 33.46 -2.85
CA TYR A 413 -20.86 34.15 -3.81
C TYR A 413 -19.80 33.18 -4.35
N LEU A 414 -19.80 32.97 -5.67
CA LEU A 414 -18.77 32.23 -6.39
C LEU A 414 -17.80 33.22 -7.01
N ALA A 415 -16.56 33.21 -6.54
CA ALA A 415 -15.40 33.65 -7.30
C ALA A 415 -14.45 32.45 -7.44
N ASP A 416 -13.84 32.33 -8.62
CA ASP A 416 -12.80 31.36 -8.99
C ASP A 416 -13.24 29.94 -9.37
N PHE A 417 -13.99 29.83 -10.48
CA PHE A 417 -13.81 28.72 -11.43
C PHE A 417 -14.27 29.03 -12.88
N ALA A 418 -14.71 30.25 -13.18
CA ALA A 418 -15.32 30.63 -14.47
C ALA A 418 -14.34 31.29 -15.46
N ALA A 419 -13.05 30.92 -15.45
CA ALA A 419 -12.06 31.46 -16.39
C ALA A 419 -11.72 30.52 -17.56
N SER A 420 -12.27 29.30 -17.64
CA SER A 420 -11.90 28.34 -18.69
C SER A 420 -13.06 27.57 -19.35
N ALA A 421 -14.32 27.85 -19.01
CA ALA A 421 -15.46 27.26 -19.69
C ALA A 421 -16.58 28.30 -19.93
N ASN A 422 -16.77 28.67 -21.21
CA ASN A 422 -17.86 29.52 -21.67
C ASN A 422 -19.21 28.79 -21.55
N PHE A 423 -19.87 28.90 -20.40
CA PHE A 423 -21.28 28.52 -20.28
C PHE A 423 -22.08 29.67 -19.62
N GLU A 424 -22.97 30.30 -20.39
CA GLU A 424 -24.00 31.19 -19.87
C GLU A 424 -25.12 30.37 -19.21
N LEU A 425 -25.40 30.62 -17.94
CA LEU A 425 -26.60 30.13 -17.26
C LEU A 425 -27.63 31.27 -17.15
N ARG A 426 -28.76 31.13 -17.85
CA ARG A 426 -29.95 31.97 -17.69
C ARG A 426 -30.77 31.47 -16.50
N GLY A 427 -30.95 32.31 -15.47
CA GLY A 427 -31.84 32.02 -14.33
C GLY A 427 -33.24 32.65 -14.48
N PRO A 428 -34.30 32.08 -13.88
CA PRO A 428 -35.60 32.74 -13.76
C PRO A 428 -35.78 33.49 -12.41
N LYS A 429 -36.64 34.51 -12.45
CA LYS A 429 -37.05 35.46 -11.39
C LYS A 429 -37.94 34.84 -10.28
N PRO A 430 -38.18 35.55 -9.14
CA PRO A 430 -38.35 34.95 -7.82
C PRO A 430 -39.80 34.68 -7.40
N PHE A 431 -39.98 33.77 -6.45
CA PHE A 431 -41.22 33.57 -5.69
C PHE A 431 -41.04 33.98 -4.22
N GLU A 432 -41.98 34.79 -3.73
CA GLU A 432 -42.08 35.27 -2.36
C GLU A 432 -42.68 34.22 -1.40
N LYS A 433 -42.18 34.23 -0.15
CA LYS A 433 -42.83 33.94 1.14
C LYS A 433 -43.44 32.55 1.41
N ILE A 434 -42.94 31.88 2.46
CA ILE A 434 -43.59 31.68 3.77
C ILE A 434 -42.59 30.95 4.69
N LEU A 435 -42.22 31.59 5.81
CA LEU A 435 -41.41 31.03 6.89
C LEU A 435 -42.31 30.49 8.00
N GLY A 436 -42.01 29.27 8.45
CA GLY A 436 -42.53 28.64 9.66
C GLY A 436 -41.45 27.72 10.21
N GLU A 437 -40.90 28.08 11.37
CA GLU A 437 -39.60 27.68 11.90
C GLU A 437 -39.50 26.22 12.38
N LYS A 438 -38.35 25.60 12.12
CA LYS A 438 -37.55 24.72 13.02
C LYS A 438 -36.39 24.11 12.21
N HIS A 439 -35.17 24.61 12.39
CA HIS A 439 -33.99 24.17 11.64
C HIS A 439 -32.87 23.64 12.57
N PRO A 440 -32.07 22.66 12.14
CA PRO A 440 -30.83 22.27 12.80
C PRO A 440 -29.75 23.36 12.58
N GLN A 441 -28.99 23.68 13.64
CA GLN A 441 -27.86 24.61 13.55
C GLN A 441 -26.71 23.96 12.78
N VAL A 442 -26.18 24.67 11.79
CA VAL A 442 -24.90 24.36 11.14
C VAL A 442 -23.94 25.45 11.55
N ALA A 443 -22.88 25.10 12.27
CA ALA A 443 -21.77 26.00 12.54
C ALA A 443 -20.67 25.73 11.51
N LEU A 444 -20.20 26.78 10.85
CA LEU A 444 -18.94 26.77 10.12
C LEU A 444 -17.91 27.40 11.05
N ASP A 445 -16.87 26.64 11.41
CA ASP A 445 -15.75 27.15 12.18
C ASP A 445 -14.76 27.80 11.20
N PRO A 446 -14.44 29.10 11.32
CA PRO A 446 -13.53 29.78 10.40
C PRO A 446 -12.09 29.33 10.70
N GLY A 447 -11.66 28.26 10.05
CA GLY A 447 -10.30 27.72 10.20
C GLY A 447 -10.12 26.27 9.80
N GLU A 448 -11.21 25.52 9.50
CA GLU A 448 -11.12 24.08 9.24
C GLU A 448 -11.68 23.66 7.87
N ASP A 449 -10.97 22.75 7.19
CA ASP A 449 -11.28 22.28 5.83
C ASP A 449 -12.38 21.19 5.77
N TYR A 450 -13.37 21.18 6.67
CA TYR A 450 -14.40 20.13 6.67
C TYR A 450 -15.80 20.60 7.10
N LEU A 451 -16.80 19.79 6.73
CA LEU A 451 -18.22 20.00 7.07
C LEU A 451 -18.56 19.18 8.31
N ARG A 452 -18.97 19.85 9.40
CA ARG A 452 -19.42 19.20 10.64
C ARG A 452 -20.94 19.10 10.67
N ILE A 453 -21.48 17.89 10.75
CA ILE A 453 -22.93 17.64 10.92
C ILE A 453 -23.15 17.04 12.31
N ILE A 454 -23.78 17.80 13.20
CA ILE A 454 -24.11 17.38 14.56
C ILE A 454 -25.54 16.85 14.55
N MET A 455 -25.73 15.57 14.91
CA MET A 455 -27.04 14.99 15.14
C MET A 455 -27.29 14.83 16.64
N GLY A 456 -28.01 15.79 17.23
CA GLY A 456 -28.35 15.85 18.66
C GLY A 456 -28.30 17.29 19.19
N ARG A 457 -29.07 17.62 20.23
CA ARG A 457 -29.07 18.95 20.87
C ARG A 457 -27.88 19.06 21.85
N PRO A 458 -26.93 19.98 21.66
CA PRO A 458 -26.03 20.38 22.73
C PRO A 458 -26.76 21.38 23.65
N GLY A 459 -26.96 21.03 24.92
CA GLY A 459 -27.25 22.03 25.96
C GLY A 459 -28.69 22.22 26.44
N GLU A 460 -29.58 21.23 26.36
CA GLU A 460 -30.81 21.28 27.19
C GLU A 460 -30.52 20.69 28.58
N SER A 461 -30.41 21.57 29.58
CA SER A 461 -30.46 21.18 30.98
C SER A 461 -31.88 20.77 31.35
N LEU A 462 -32.17 19.47 31.31
CA LEU A 462 -33.21 18.92 32.17
C LEU A 462 -32.62 18.79 33.56
N ALA A 463 -33.05 19.66 34.47
CA ALA A 463 -32.77 19.53 35.88
C ALA A 463 -33.46 18.26 36.41
N VAL A 464 -32.78 17.12 36.27
CA VAL A 464 -33.06 15.90 37.02
C VAL A 464 -31.71 15.39 37.50
N SER A 465 -31.56 15.32 38.82
CA SER A 465 -30.38 14.79 39.50
C SER A 465 -30.12 13.35 39.05
N GLY A 466 -29.08 13.14 38.23
CA GLY A 466 -28.61 11.82 37.84
C GLY A 466 -27.60 11.91 36.69
N LEU A 467 -26.47 11.23 36.80
CA LEU A 467 -25.44 11.17 35.77
C LEU A 467 -26.01 10.59 34.47
N PHE A 468 -26.11 11.40 33.41
CA PHE A 468 -26.32 10.91 32.05
C PHE A 468 -25.09 11.19 31.19
N GLN A 469 -24.65 10.18 30.44
CA GLN A 469 -23.64 10.28 29.39
C GLN A 469 -24.37 10.44 28.05
N LEU A 470 -24.17 11.57 27.36
CA LEU A 470 -24.64 11.74 25.99
C LEU A 470 -23.59 11.13 25.05
N LYS A 471 -24.01 10.22 24.16
CA LYS A 471 -23.21 9.76 23.03
C LYS A 471 -23.75 10.41 21.76
N CYS A 472 -22.92 11.16 21.06
CA CYS A 472 -23.26 11.76 19.77
C CYS A 472 -22.38 11.20 18.67
N ALA A 473 -22.98 10.93 17.51
CA ALA A 473 -22.27 10.53 16.30
C ALA A 473 -22.03 11.77 15.44
N VAL A 474 -20.78 12.10 15.21
CA VAL A 474 -20.33 13.15 14.30
C VAL A 474 -19.88 12.48 13.02
N PHE A 475 -20.44 12.92 11.89
CA PHE A 475 -20.03 12.46 10.58
C PHE A 475 -19.11 13.52 9.98
N SER A 476 -17.89 13.11 9.64
CA SER A 476 -16.92 13.94 8.92
C SER A 476 -16.68 13.34 7.54
N LEU A 477 -16.60 14.21 6.53
CA LEU A 477 -16.34 13.79 5.15
C LEU A 477 -15.10 14.54 4.68
N ARG A 478 -13.97 13.85 4.67
CA ARG A 478 -12.67 14.41 4.28
C ARG A 478 -12.14 13.67 3.08
N ARG A 479 -12.02 14.37 1.93
CA ARG A 479 -11.45 13.83 0.67
C ARG A 479 -12.07 12.49 0.22
N GLY A 480 -13.38 12.31 0.42
CA GLY A 480 -14.13 11.14 -0.07
C GLY A 480 -14.23 9.96 0.90
N VAL A 481 -13.68 10.06 2.12
CA VAL A 481 -13.85 9.04 3.16
C VAL A 481 -14.87 9.54 4.20
N LEU A 482 -15.87 8.70 4.50
CA LEU A 482 -16.82 8.93 5.59
C LEU A 482 -16.22 8.43 6.90
N GLU A 483 -16.00 9.34 7.83
CA GLU A 483 -15.55 9.06 9.19
C GLU A 483 -16.75 9.16 10.14
N VAL A 484 -16.92 8.14 10.99
CA VAL A 484 -17.93 8.16 12.06
C VAL A 484 -17.22 8.31 13.37
N ILE A 485 -17.36 9.48 13.99
CA ILE A 485 -16.76 9.79 15.29
C ILE A 485 -17.86 9.68 16.34
N VAL A 486 -17.65 8.86 17.36
CA VAL A 486 -18.53 8.81 18.53
C VAL A 486 -17.84 9.58 19.65
N GLU A 487 -18.47 10.67 20.06
CA GLU A 487 -17.99 11.49 21.18
C GLU A 487 -18.88 11.27 22.40
N GLN A 488 -18.26 11.18 23.57
CA GLN A 488 -18.94 11.18 24.85
C GLN A 488 -18.80 12.53 25.54
N TRP A 489 -19.93 13.10 25.96
CA TRP A 489 -19.97 14.44 26.53
C TRP A 489 -20.39 14.42 28.01
N LYS A 490 -19.73 15.26 28.82
CA LYS A 490 -20.13 15.59 30.20
C LYS A 490 -19.91 17.08 30.45
N ASN A 491 -20.96 17.78 30.91
CA ASN A 491 -20.92 19.22 31.20
C ASN A 491 -20.34 20.06 30.05
N ASN A 492 -20.82 19.84 28.82
CA ASN A 492 -20.36 20.51 27.59
C ASN A 492 -18.87 20.34 27.26
N LYS A 493 -18.23 19.28 27.79
CA LYS A 493 -16.87 18.88 27.40
C LYS A 493 -16.87 17.44 26.88
N ILE A 494 -16.08 17.20 25.84
CA ILE A 494 -15.77 15.86 25.35
C ILE A 494 -14.90 15.19 26.42
N ILE A 495 -15.36 14.05 26.94
CA ILE A 495 -14.62 13.24 27.91
C ILE A 495 -14.05 11.97 27.29
N ASP A 496 -14.57 11.55 26.14
CA ASP A 496 -14.07 10.41 25.36
C ASP A 496 -14.39 10.62 23.87
N HIS A 497 -13.53 10.14 22.99
CA HIS A 497 -13.75 10.16 21.54
C HIS A 497 -13.22 8.87 20.92
N THR A 498 -14.04 8.24 20.08
CA THR A 498 -13.65 7.05 19.31
C THR A 498 -13.96 7.29 17.85
N ALA A 499 -12.93 7.30 17.01
CA ALA A 499 -13.06 7.39 15.56
C ALA A 499 -13.20 5.98 14.97
N TYR A 500 -14.23 5.77 14.18
CA TYR A 500 -14.46 4.53 13.45
C TYR A 500 -14.25 4.76 11.96
N TYR A 501 -13.37 3.95 11.39
CA TYR A 501 -13.14 3.86 9.96
C TYR A 501 -13.81 2.58 9.45
N PRO A 502 -14.78 2.65 8.52
CA PRO A 502 -15.23 1.45 7.84
C PRO A 502 -14.06 0.88 7.05
N ARG A 503 -13.53 -0.30 7.46
CA ARG A 503 -12.67 -1.10 6.59
C ARG A 503 -13.55 -1.65 5.47
N TYR A 504 -13.38 -1.14 4.25
CA TYR A 504 -13.90 -1.80 3.06
C TYR A 504 -12.94 -2.95 2.72
N GLY A 505 -13.41 -4.19 2.76
CA GLY A 505 -12.58 -5.34 2.41
C GLY A 505 -13.08 -6.67 2.94
N GLY A 506 -13.90 -7.37 2.15
CA GLY A 506 -14.28 -8.76 2.35
C GLY A 506 -15.67 -9.04 1.81
N ALA A 507 -15.80 -10.01 0.90
CA ALA A 507 -17.10 -10.58 0.58
C ALA A 507 -17.63 -11.31 1.82
N PHE A 508 -18.35 -10.59 2.68
CA PHE A 508 -19.06 -11.17 3.83
C PHE A 508 -20.56 -11.09 3.58
N ASN A 509 -21.21 -12.26 3.60
CA ASN A 509 -22.66 -12.41 3.58
C ASN A 509 -23.34 -12.03 4.90
N SER A 510 -22.60 -11.50 5.88
CA SER A 510 -23.16 -10.96 7.11
C SER A 510 -22.10 -10.18 7.88
N VAL A 511 -22.38 -8.91 8.19
CA VAL A 511 -21.74 -8.21 9.31
C VAL A 511 -22.41 -8.74 10.58
N GLU A 512 -21.62 -9.25 11.53
CA GLU A 512 -22.12 -9.63 12.84
C GLU A 512 -22.73 -8.42 13.56
N SER A 513 -23.81 -8.69 14.27
CA SER A 513 -24.65 -7.71 14.96
C SER A 513 -23.85 -6.85 15.95
N PHE A 514 -24.13 -5.54 15.96
CA PHE A 514 -23.73 -4.66 17.05
C PHE A 514 -24.82 -4.63 18.13
N ASP A 515 -24.49 -5.04 19.35
CA ASP A 515 -25.34 -4.83 20.51
C ASP A 515 -25.08 -3.44 21.09
N LEU A 516 -26.01 -2.52 20.85
CA LEU A 516 -26.08 -1.24 21.55
C LEU A 516 -27.05 -1.41 22.73
N ASN A 517 -26.52 -1.51 23.95
CA ASN A 517 -27.32 -1.38 25.16
C ASN A 517 -27.80 0.07 25.28
N ILE A 518 -29.07 0.30 24.92
CA ILE A 518 -29.75 1.59 25.09
C ILE A 518 -30.54 1.52 26.41
N PRO A 519 -30.39 2.47 27.35
CA PRO A 519 -31.18 2.52 28.58
C PRO A 519 -32.69 2.60 28.28
N GLU A 520 -33.52 1.99 29.13
CA GLU A 520 -34.97 1.78 28.94
C GLU A 520 -35.83 3.05 28.73
N ASN A 521 -35.25 4.25 28.77
CA ASN A 521 -35.97 5.53 28.74
C ASN A 521 -35.64 6.42 27.52
N VAL A 522 -35.41 5.84 26.35
CA VAL A 522 -35.23 6.61 25.10
C VAL A 522 -36.46 6.44 24.21
N ASP A 523 -37.41 7.38 24.34
CA ASP A 523 -38.56 7.46 23.45
C ASP A 523 -38.13 8.01 22.07
N ALA A 524 -37.93 7.06 21.15
CA ALA A 524 -37.72 7.22 19.71
C ALA A 524 -36.34 7.75 19.23
N LEU A 525 -35.62 6.86 18.53
CA LEU A 525 -34.51 7.21 17.63
C LEU A 525 -34.98 7.04 16.18
N GLY A 526 -35.31 8.15 15.50
CA GLY A 526 -35.64 8.16 14.08
C GLY A 526 -34.36 8.23 13.24
N ILE A 527 -33.89 7.10 12.71
CA ILE A 527 -32.78 7.08 11.74
C ILE A 527 -33.38 7.14 10.33
N HIS A 528 -33.29 8.28 9.65
CA HIS A 528 -33.63 8.39 8.23
C HIS A 528 -32.38 8.16 7.38
N ILE A 529 -32.25 6.96 6.81
CA ILE A 529 -31.23 6.67 5.79
C ILE A 529 -31.82 7.03 4.42
N LYS A 530 -31.23 8.04 3.77
CA LYS A 530 -31.61 8.43 2.41
C LYS A 530 -30.75 7.64 1.42
N ASN A 531 -31.42 7.07 0.43
CA ASN A 531 -30.84 6.21 -0.61
C ASN A 531 -29.75 6.97 -1.40
N LEU A 532 -28.48 6.62 -1.18
CA LEU A 532 -27.35 7.01 -2.03
C LEU A 532 -27.09 5.82 -2.96
N GLY A 533 -27.02 6.07 -4.28
CA GLY A 533 -26.99 5.04 -5.31
C GLY A 533 -25.97 3.90 -5.07
N GLN A 534 -26.30 2.74 -5.66
CA GLN A 534 -25.60 1.44 -5.68
C GLN A 534 -25.38 0.68 -4.36
N TYR A 535 -25.67 1.24 -3.18
CA TYR A 535 -25.53 0.49 -1.92
C TYR A 535 -26.88 0.33 -1.19
N ARG A 536 -27.31 -0.93 -0.99
CA ARG A 536 -28.43 -1.28 -0.10
C ARG A 536 -27.87 -1.64 1.27
N VAL A 537 -28.21 -0.86 2.30
CA VAL A 537 -28.00 -1.24 3.70
C VAL A 537 -29.24 -2.00 4.17
N PHE A 538 -29.10 -3.26 4.57
CA PHE A 538 -30.18 -4.05 5.14
C PHE A 538 -30.06 -4.08 6.67
N VAL A 539 -31.07 -3.55 7.37
CA VAL A 539 -31.24 -3.75 8.83
C VAL A 539 -32.19 -4.93 9.01
N LYS A 540 -31.68 -6.10 9.40
CA LYS A 540 -32.44 -7.37 9.32
C LYS A 540 -33.39 -7.60 10.50
N LYS A 541 -33.19 -6.97 11.66
CA LYS A 541 -34.15 -7.01 12.79
C LYS A 541 -33.71 -6.06 13.90
N LEU A 542 -34.64 -5.25 14.43
CA LEU A 542 -34.50 -4.67 15.77
C LEU A 542 -35.26 -5.58 16.73
N LYS A 543 -34.55 -6.21 17.67
CA LYS A 543 -35.19 -6.90 18.80
C LYS A 543 -35.16 -5.96 19.99
N PHE A 544 -36.35 -5.53 20.42
CA PHE A 544 -36.52 -4.96 21.75
C PHE A 544 -36.66 -6.14 22.71
N ASN A 545 -35.67 -6.36 23.56
CA ASN A 545 -35.88 -7.20 24.73
C ASN A 545 -36.68 -6.36 25.72
N LYS A 546 -37.96 -6.69 25.90
CA LYS A 546 -38.65 -6.35 27.15
C LYS A 546 -38.15 -7.34 28.20
N SER A 547 -37.68 -6.82 29.32
CA SER A 547 -37.59 -7.59 30.56
C SER A 547 -38.98 -8.08 30.98
#